data_AF-A0A9X0R0A8-F1
#
_entry.id   AF-A0A9X0R0A8-F1
#
_cell.length_a   1.000
_cell.length_b   1.000
_cell.length_c   1.000
_cell.angle_alpha   90.00
_cell.angle_beta   90.00
_cell.angle_gamma   90.00
#
_symmetry.space_group_name_H-M   'P 1'
#
loop_
_entity.id
_entity.type
_entity.pdbx_description
1 polymer ?
#
loop_
_entity_poly.entity_id
_entity_poly.type
_entity_poly.pdbx_seq_one_letter_code
_entity_poly.pdbx_strand_id
1 'polypeptide(L)'
;MPFSSANLTALVQGNNFTLWHYRTTDTRSTVTAAGYFAQVAANLRTGDLMVLQAADAVAMLPIRTGPALGTGVTLDGAVGPLNTVRAVAHGFRFGQVAAAVVRTIALAPFAAGIVAGTSIPVSATVTGSISAVAFSLRNGNGVLLPPVQTIAVAAGTAATSFNAPAVGTGYRIRVEDVADPAVAVVSRSFNVGPDLQLMLQESDGKLLSESGSPLKQ
;
A
#
# COMPACT_ATOMS: atom_id res chain seq x y z
N MET A 1 23.71 -61.25 -0.66
CA MET A 1 24.81 -62.14 -0.23
C MET A 1 25.59 -61.42 0.86
N PRO A 2 26.40 -62.10 1.69
CA PRO A 2 27.32 -61.39 2.57
C PRO A 2 28.40 -60.70 1.73
N PHE A 3 28.98 -59.62 2.27
CA PHE A 3 30.10 -58.91 1.66
C PHE A 3 31.23 -59.89 1.24
N SER A 4 31.82 -59.64 0.07
CA SER A 4 32.94 -60.39 -0.49
C SER A 4 34.12 -59.45 -0.72
N SER A 5 35.22 -59.65 0.02
CA SER A 5 36.45 -58.88 -0.15
C SER A 5 37.12 -59.10 -1.51
N ALA A 6 36.88 -60.25 -2.16
CA ALA A 6 37.42 -60.54 -3.48
C ALA A 6 36.89 -59.60 -4.58
N ASN A 7 35.74 -58.96 -4.34
CA ASN A 7 35.11 -58.04 -5.29
C ASN A 7 35.45 -56.57 -5.00
N LEU A 8 36.33 -56.30 -4.03
CA LEU A 8 36.77 -54.95 -3.67
C LEU A 8 38.21 -54.73 -4.14
N THR A 9 38.39 -53.80 -5.07
CA THR A 9 39.68 -53.50 -5.68
C THR A 9 40.01 -52.02 -5.52
N ALA A 10 41.25 -51.70 -5.14
CA ALA A 10 41.75 -50.33 -5.22
C ALA A 10 42.15 -50.02 -6.67
N LEU A 11 41.52 -49.02 -7.28
CA LEU A 11 41.82 -48.57 -8.64
C LEU A 11 42.98 -47.58 -8.69
N VAL A 12 42.98 -46.62 -7.75
CA VAL A 12 43.99 -45.56 -7.65
C VAL A 12 44.34 -45.33 -6.19
N GLN A 13 45.63 -45.21 -5.88
CA GLN A 13 46.14 -44.89 -4.55
C GLN A 13 47.15 -43.74 -4.66
N GLY A 14 46.91 -42.64 -3.96
CA GLY A 14 47.83 -41.50 -3.95
C GLY A 14 47.31 -40.33 -3.11
N ASN A 15 48.20 -39.44 -2.65
CA ASN A 15 47.84 -38.22 -1.90
C ASN A 15 46.86 -38.45 -0.73
N ASN A 16 47.08 -39.50 0.06
CA ASN A 16 46.23 -39.91 1.18
C ASN A 16 44.77 -40.25 0.80
N PHE A 17 44.55 -40.64 -0.46
CA PHE A 17 43.27 -40.97 -1.03
C PHE A 17 43.34 -42.29 -1.80
N THR A 18 42.31 -43.12 -1.64
CA THR A 18 42.11 -44.33 -2.45
C THR A 18 40.76 -44.27 -3.17
N LEU A 19 40.79 -44.49 -4.49
CA LEU A 19 39.59 -44.79 -5.27
C LEU A 19 39.38 -46.30 -5.29
N TRP A 20 38.29 -46.74 -4.69
CA TRP A 20 37.89 -48.14 -4.65
C TRP A 20 36.88 -48.44 -5.75
N HIS A 21 36.86 -49.68 -6.21
CA HIS A 21 35.80 -50.25 -7.02
C HIS A 21 35.27 -51.49 -6.32
N TYR A 22 33.95 -51.53 -6.15
CA TYR A 22 33.28 -52.67 -5.54
C TYR A 22 32.13 -53.11 -6.44
N ARG A 23 32.09 -54.41 -6.76
CA ARG A 23 31.01 -55.02 -7.54
C ARG A 23 30.27 -56.07 -6.72
N THR A 24 28.95 -55.99 -6.67
CA THR A 24 28.12 -56.99 -6.00
C THR A 24 26.78 -57.18 -6.71
N THR A 25 26.16 -58.32 -6.46
CA THR A 25 24.77 -58.62 -6.85
C THR A 25 23.76 -58.14 -5.81
N ASP A 26 24.21 -57.55 -4.71
CA ASP A 26 23.34 -56.90 -3.73
C ASP A 26 22.82 -55.55 -4.23
N THR A 27 21.63 -55.16 -3.78
CA THR A 27 21.05 -53.84 -4.09
C THR A 27 21.82 -52.74 -3.37
N ARG A 28 21.81 -51.53 -3.93
CA ARG A 28 22.48 -50.35 -3.36
C ARG A 28 22.05 -50.11 -1.92
N SER A 29 20.75 -50.24 -1.64
CA SER A 29 20.19 -50.10 -0.28
C SER A 29 20.88 -51.05 0.71
N THR A 30 21.06 -52.30 0.32
CA THR A 30 21.72 -53.35 1.12
C THR A 30 23.20 -53.02 1.35
N VAL A 31 23.91 -52.59 0.32
CA VAL A 31 25.34 -52.25 0.40
C VAL A 31 25.60 -51.02 1.27
N THR A 32 24.67 -50.06 1.27
CA THR A 32 24.77 -48.84 2.10
C THR A 32 24.33 -49.04 3.56
N ALA A 33 23.86 -50.24 3.92
CA ALA A 33 23.46 -50.54 5.29
C ALA A 33 24.66 -50.58 6.25
N ALA A 34 24.39 -50.27 7.52
CA ALA A 34 25.41 -50.27 8.56
C ALA A 34 26.12 -51.63 8.68
N GLY A 35 27.45 -51.60 8.70
CA GLY A 35 28.28 -52.79 8.93
C GLY A 35 28.51 -53.68 7.71
N TYR A 36 27.97 -53.36 6.53
CA TYR A 36 28.16 -54.17 5.32
C TYR A 36 29.66 -54.39 4.99
N PHE A 37 30.50 -53.35 5.15
CA PHE A 37 31.95 -53.40 4.93
C PHE A 37 32.79 -53.68 6.20
N ALA A 38 32.19 -54.18 7.28
CA ALA A 38 32.89 -54.34 8.57
C ALA A 38 34.16 -55.20 8.48
N GLN A 39 34.18 -56.21 7.60
CA GLN A 39 35.33 -57.11 7.40
C GLN A 39 36.58 -56.42 6.85
N VAL A 40 36.43 -55.28 6.16
CA VAL A 40 37.52 -54.52 5.54
C VAL A 40 37.61 -53.10 6.06
N ALA A 41 36.91 -52.77 7.16
CA ALA A 41 36.84 -51.42 7.71
C ALA A 41 38.23 -50.84 8.05
N ALA A 42 39.21 -51.67 8.40
CA ALA A 42 40.58 -51.24 8.66
C ALA A 42 41.32 -50.70 7.40
N ASN A 43 40.89 -51.13 6.21
CA ASN A 43 41.52 -50.75 4.95
C ASN A 43 40.85 -49.52 4.30
N LEU A 44 39.59 -49.27 4.63
CA LEU A 44 38.80 -48.16 4.11
C LEU A 44 39.02 -46.91 4.95
N ARG A 45 39.70 -45.91 4.39
CA ARG A 45 40.00 -44.67 5.12
C ARG A 45 38.91 -43.63 4.90
N THR A 46 38.65 -42.82 5.92
CA THR A 46 37.75 -41.68 5.76
C THR A 46 38.35 -40.69 4.76
N GLY A 47 37.55 -40.27 3.77
CA GLY A 47 37.99 -39.43 2.66
C GLY A 47 38.23 -40.19 1.35
N ASP A 48 38.31 -41.52 1.38
CA ASP A 48 38.34 -42.34 0.17
C ASP A 48 36.99 -42.26 -0.59
N LEU A 49 37.01 -42.58 -1.88
CA LEU A 49 35.81 -42.71 -2.71
C LEU A 49 35.68 -44.16 -3.20
N MET A 50 34.45 -44.62 -3.37
CA MET A 50 34.12 -45.93 -3.92
C MET A 50 33.19 -45.79 -5.12
N VAL A 51 33.59 -46.36 -6.26
CA VAL A 51 32.68 -46.67 -7.36
C VAL A 51 31.99 -47.99 -7.01
N LEU A 52 30.73 -47.91 -6.62
CA LEU A 52 29.87 -49.05 -6.34
C LEU A 52 29.13 -49.45 -7.62
N GLN A 53 29.24 -50.72 -8.00
CA GLN A 53 28.36 -51.36 -8.96
C GLN A 53 27.49 -52.38 -8.22
N ALA A 54 26.28 -51.96 -7.88
CA ALA A 54 25.24 -52.78 -7.27
C ALA A 54 24.34 -53.39 -8.35
N ALA A 55 23.43 -54.28 -7.96
CA ALA A 55 22.49 -54.90 -8.91
C ALA A 55 21.50 -53.92 -9.56
N ASP A 56 21.19 -52.82 -8.88
CA ASP A 56 20.17 -51.84 -9.25
C ASP A 56 20.72 -50.43 -9.53
N ALA A 57 22.03 -50.21 -9.34
CA ALA A 57 22.65 -48.91 -9.56
C ALA A 57 24.19 -48.95 -9.62
N VAL A 58 24.76 -47.99 -10.33
CA VAL A 58 26.14 -47.52 -10.24
C VAL A 58 26.16 -46.22 -9.45
N ALA A 59 26.92 -46.19 -8.35
CA ALA A 59 27.02 -45.02 -7.48
C ALA A 59 28.47 -44.68 -7.14
N MET A 60 28.74 -43.38 -6.93
CA MET A 60 30.00 -42.91 -6.36
C MET A 60 29.77 -42.53 -4.89
N LEU A 61 30.34 -43.30 -3.98
CA LEU A 61 30.12 -43.21 -2.54
C LEU A 61 31.36 -42.65 -1.84
N PRO A 62 31.22 -41.61 -0.99
CA PRO A 62 32.30 -41.21 -0.10
C PRO A 62 32.38 -42.11 1.15
N ILE A 63 33.59 -42.52 1.51
CA ILE A 63 33.87 -43.24 2.76
C ILE A 63 33.95 -42.22 3.90
N ARG A 64 33.09 -42.37 4.91
CA ARG A 64 32.98 -41.47 6.07
C ARG A 64 33.01 -42.28 7.37
N THR A 65 33.36 -41.61 8.47
CA THR A 65 33.15 -42.16 9.81
C THR A 65 31.65 -42.18 10.16
N GLY A 66 31.13 -43.32 10.60
CA GLY A 66 29.74 -43.48 11.05
C GLY A 66 29.07 -44.75 10.53
N PRO A 67 27.85 -45.08 11.01
CA PRO A 67 27.14 -46.31 10.66
C PRO A 67 26.54 -46.29 9.24
N ALA A 68 26.61 -45.19 8.50
CA ALA A 68 26.06 -45.08 7.16
C ALA A 68 27.11 -44.54 6.18
N LEU A 69 27.20 -45.15 5.00
CA LEU A 69 27.93 -44.55 3.88
C LEU A 69 27.22 -43.24 3.49
N GLY A 70 27.98 -42.20 3.14
CA GLY A 70 27.39 -40.89 2.79
C GLY A 70 26.43 -41.00 1.60
N THR A 71 25.52 -40.03 1.46
CA THR A 71 24.64 -39.89 0.28
C THR A 71 25.49 -39.65 -0.96
N GLY A 72 25.93 -40.73 -1.61
CA GLY A 72 26.73 -40.66 -2.83
C GLY A 72 25.92 -40.18 -4.02
N VAL A 73 26.62 -39.92 -5.13
CA VAL A 73 25.97 -39.60 -6.41
C VAL A 73 25.62 -40.92 -7.09
N THR A 74 24.33 -41.16 -7.32
CA THR A 74 23.89 -42.30 -8.15
C THR A 74 23.93 -41.87 -9.60
N LEU A 75 24.66 -42.61 -10.45
CA LEU A 75 24.98 -42.21 -11.83
C LEU A 75 23.95 -42.70 -12.84
N ASP A 76 23.13 -43.69 -12.47
CA ASP A 76 22.16 -44.38 -13.32
C ASP A 76 20.80 -44.63 -12.62
N GLY A 77 20.59 -44.01 -11.46
CA GLY A 77 19.31 -44.09 -10.75
C GLY A 77 18.20 -43.43 -11.56
N ALA A 78 16.94 -43.81 -11.29
CA ALA A 78 15.77 -43.24 -11.96
C ALA A 78 15.84 -41.70 -12.01
N VAL A 79 16.15 -41.14 -13.18
CA VAL A 79 16.35 -39.71 -13.37
C VAL A 79 14.97 -39.06 -13.41
N GLY A 80 14.66 -38.21 -12.43
CA GLY A 80 13.50 -37.32 -12.51
C GLY A 80 13.60 -36.40 -13.73
N PRO A 81 12.49 -35.79 -14.20
CA PRO A 81 12.52 -34.97 -15.40
C PRO A 81 13.59 -33.87 -15.31
N LEU A 82 14.35 -33.69 -16.39
CA LEU A 82 15.40 -32.69 -16.52
C LEU A 82 14.84 -31.29 -16.20
N ASN A 83 15.37 -30.64 -15.16
CA ASN A 83 14.95 -29.28 -14.81
C ASN A 83 15.57 -28.26 -15.77
N THR A 84 14.86 -27.93 -16.86
CA THR A 84 15.27 -26.89 -17.80
C THR A 84 14.83 -25.51 -17.32
N VAL A 85 15.77 -24.68 -16.87
CA VAL A 85 15.51 -23.27 -16.53
C VAL A 85 15.61 -22.42 -17.79
N ARG A 86 14.50 -21.83 -18.24
CA ARG A 86 14.45 -20.84 -19.32
C ARG A 86 14.12 -19.48 -18.73
N ALA A 87 14.98 -18.48 -18.94
CA ALA A 87 14.74 -17.10 -18.54
C ALA A 87 14.67 -16.19 -19.76
N VAL A 88 13.73 -15.24 -19.75
CA VAL A 88 13.59 -14.15 -20.73
C VAL A 88 13.28 -12.85 -19.97
N ALA A 89 13.88 -11.75 -20.40
CA ALA A 89 13.53 -10.41 -19.92
C ALA A 89 12.42 -9.83 -20.79
N HIS A 90 11.26 -9.54 -20.20
CA HIS A 90 10.17 -8.82 -20.86
C HIS A 90 10.16 -7.36 -20.41
N GLY A 91 10.28 -6.43 -21.36
CA GLY A 91 10.10 -5.00 -21.10
C GLY A 91 8.67 -4.57 -21.43
N PHE A 92 7.95 -4.05 -20.43
CA PHE A 92 6.67 -3.39 -20.65
C PHE A 92 6.87 -1.88 -20.66
N ARG A 93 6.25 -1.19 -21.62
CA ARG A 93 6.17 0.27 -21.64
C ARG A 93 4.71 0.67 -21.57
N PHE A 94 4.39 1.60 -20.67
CA PHE A 94 3.06 2.20 -20.56
C PHE A 94 3.17 3.68 -20.92
N GLY A 95 2.31 4.14 -21.83
CA GLY A 95 2.12 5.55 -22.12
C GLY A 95 0.82 6.02 -21.48
N GLN A 96 0.88 7.06 -20.65
CA GLN A 96 -0.30 7.74 -20.14
C GLN A 96 -0.47 9.06 -20.89
N VAL A 97 -1.62 9.25 -21.54
CA VAL A 97 -2.01 10.55 -22.10
C VAL A 97 -2.88 11.23 -21.04
N ALA A 98 -2.43 12.38 -20.54
CA ALA A 98 -3.21 13.22 -19.64
C ALA A 98 -3.48 14.57 -20.31
N ALA A 99 -4.72 15.03 -20.26
CA ALA A 99 -5.11 16.37 -20.69
C ALA A 99 -5.45 17.21 -19.45
N ALA A 100 -5.00 18.46 -19.42
CA ALA A 100 -5.38 19.40 -18.37
C ALA A 100 -6.85 19.80 -18.56
N VAL A 101 -7.69 19.54 -17.54
CA VAL A 101 -9.08 20.01 -17.52
C VAL A 101 -9.14 21.26 -16.64
N VAL A 102 -9.45 22.41 -17.23
CA VAL A 102 -9.65 23.65 -16.48
C VAL A 102 -10.94 23.53 -15.68
N ARG A 103 -10.83 23.69 -14.36
CA ARG A 103 -11.94 23.69 -13.40
C ARG A 103 -11.86 24.97 -12.58
N THR A 104 -12.94 25.74 -12.56
CA THR A 104 -12.99 27.03 -11.88
C THR A 104 -14.29 27.18 -11.11
N ILE A 105 -14.21 27.69 -9.88
CA ILE A 105 -15.35 28.13 -9.07
C ILE A 105 -15.17 29.61 -8.79
N ALA A 106 -16.17 30.42 -9.11
CA ALA A 106 -16.19 31.84 -8.79
C ALA A 106 -17.43 32.16 -7.93
N LEU A 107 -17.17 32.69 -6.73
CA LEU A 107 -18.24 33.07 -5.80
C LEU A 107 -18.87 34.40 -6.24
N ALA A 108 -20.20 34.45 -6.29
CA ALA A 108 -20.92 35.68 -6.59
C ALA A 108 -20.76 36.71 -5.46
N PRO A 109 -20.76 38.01 -5.78
CA PRO A 109 -20.78 39.06 -4.76
C PRO A 109 -22.09 39.02 -3.96
N PHE A 110 -22.00 39.23 -2.66
CA PHE A 110 -23.15 39.38 -1.76
C PHE A 110 -22.95 40.56 -0.80
N ALA A 111 -24.04 40.98 -0.16
CA ALA A 111 -24.06 42.13 0.74
C ALA A 111 -23.14 41.92 1.95
N ALA A 112 -22.39 42.96 2.32
CA ALA A 112 -21.49 42.92 3.48
C ALA A 112 -22.18 43.24 4.82
N GLY A 113 -23.32 43.95 4.77
CA GLY A 113 -24.13 44.27 5.94
C GLY A 113 -25.20 43.21 6.15
N ILE A 114 -24.89 42.20 6.96
CA ILE A 114 -25.81 41.12 7.31
C ILE A 114 -26.34 41.35 8.71
N VAL A 115 -27.65 41.19 8.90
CA VAL A 115 -28.31 41.31 10.19
C VAL A 115 -28.51 39.91 10.78
N ALA A 116 -28.21 39.76 12.08
CA ALA A 116 -28.42 38.49 12.78
C ALA A 116 -29.89 38.02 12.65
N GLY A 117 -30.10 36.73 12.43
CA GLY A 117 -31.44 36.15 12.27
C GLY A 117 -32.04 36.27 10.85
N THR A 118 -31.35 36.88 9.89
CA THR A 118 -31.77 36.91 8.48
C THR A 118 -31.16 35.76 7.67
N SER A 119 -31.51 35.63 6.38
CA SER A 119 -30.92 34.65 5.47
C SER A 119 -29.89 35.30 4.54
N ILE A 120 -28.76 34.61 4.34
CA ILE A 120 -27.65 35.02 3.48
C ILE A 120 -27.73 34.20 2.19
N PRO A 121 -28.21 34.76 1.07
CA PRO A 121 -28.16 34.09 -0.21
C PRO A 121 -26.71 34.01 -0.71
N VAL A 122 -26.32 32.85 -1.22
CA VAL A 122 -24.99 32.60 -1.77
C VAL A 122 -25.09 31.85 -3.09
N SER A 123 -24.25 32.19 -4.05
CA SER A 123 -24.17 31.47 -5.32
C SER A 123 -22.75 31.47 -5.86
N ALA A 124 -22.45 30.49 -6.70
CA ALA A 124 -21.19 30.37 -7.41
C ALA A 124 -21.44 30.02 -8.87
N THR A 125 -20.62 30.59 -9.75
CA THR A 125 -20.49 30.13 -11.13
C THR A 125 -19.35 29.12 -11.23
N VAL A 126 -19.56 28.11 -12.06
CA VAL A 126 -18.68 26.95 -12.18
C VAL A 126 -18.37 26.72 -13.64
N THR A 127 -17.10 26.52 -13.95
CA THR A 127 -16.61 26.19 -15.30
C THR A 127 -15.79 24.91 -15.24
N GLY A 128 -15.96 24.03 -16.22
CA GLY A 128 -15.31 22.72 -16.27
C GLY A 128 -16.17 21.60 -15.67
N SER A 129 -15.55 20.43 -15.49
CA SER A 129 -16.23 19.21 -15.06
C SER A 129 -16.37 19.12 -13.53
N ILE A 130 -17.17 20.00 -12.94
CA ILE A 130 -17.56 19.94 -11.52
C ILE A 130 -19.07 19.69 -11.46
N SER A 131 -19.49 18.58 -10.84
CA SER A 131 -20.90 18.16 -10.79
C SER A 131 -21.64 18.65 -9.54
N ALA A 132 -20.91 18.94 -8.46
CA ALA A 132 -21.47 19.45 -7.21
C ALA A 132 -20.44 20.27 -6.44
N VAL A 133 -20.92 21.27 -5.71
CA VAL A 133 -20.10 22.09 -4.81
C VAL A 133 -20.67 22.08 -3.40
N ALA A 134 -19.79 22.17 -2.41
CA ALA A 134 -20.15 22.31 -1.00
C ALA A 134 -19.97 23.76 -0.55
N PHE A 135 -21.07 24.39 -0.14
CA PHE A 135 -21.06 25.70 0.53
C PHE A 135 -20.88 25.50 2.03
N SER A 136 -20.02 26.29 2.65
CA SER A 136 -19.80 26.28 4.10
C SER A 136 -19.61 27.68 4.66
N LEU A 137 -20.13 27.91 5.87
CA LEU A 137 -19.91 29.13 6.63
C LEU A 137 -18.80 28.91 7.66
N ARG A 138 -17.92 29.90 7.83
CA ARG A 138 -16.83 29.87 8.81
C ARG A 138 -16.83 31.14 9.65
N ASN A 139 -16.50 31.01 10.94
CA ASN A 139 -16.36 32.16 11.83
C ASN A 139 -15.01 32.90 11.63
N GLY A 140 -14.79 33.98 12.38
CA GLY A 140 -13.56 34.77 12.34
C GLY A 140 -12.27 33.98 12.61
N ASN A 141 -12.38 32.88 13.36
CA ASN A 141 -11.28 31.96 13.68
C ASN A 141 -11.10 30.85 12.63
N GLY A 142 -11.90 30.85 11.56
CA GLY A 142 -11.86 29.84 10.49
C GLY A 142 -12.57 28.53 10.81
N VAL A 143 -13.23 28.43 11.97
CA VAL A 143 -13.99 27.25 12.38
C VAL A 143 -15.28 27.15 11.56
N LEU A 144 -15.57 25.94 11.10
CA LEU A 144 -16.79 25.62 10.36
C LEU A 144 -18.03 25.81 11.24
N LEU A 145 -19.03 26.51 10.70
CA LEU A 145 -20.37 26.64 11.26
C LEU A 145 -21.33 25.76 10.45
N PRO A 146 -21.80 24.64 11.00
CA PRO A 146 -22.78 23.79 10.32
C PRO A 146 -24.10 24.52 10.07
N PRO A 147 -24.88 24.12 9.05
CA PRO A 147 -24.64 22.99 8.15
C PRO A 147 -23.70 23.33 6.99
N VAL A 148 -23.06 22.30 6.41
CA VAL A 148 -22.48 22.37 5.06
C VAL A 148 -23.57 22.01 4.07
N GLN A 149 -23.68 22.76 2.98
CA GLN A 149 -24.73 22.55 1.98
C GLN A 149 -24.13 22.13 0.64
N THR A 150 -24.38 20.89 0.25
CA THR A 150 -23.95 20.33 -1.03
C THR A 150 -25.01 20.55 -2.09
N ILE A 151 -24.63 21.25 -3.16
CA ILE A 151 -25.54 21.66 -4.24
C ILE A 151 -24.99 21.13 -5.56
N ALA A 152 -25.84 20.47 -6.35
CA ALA A 152 -25.50 20.08 -7.71
C ALA A 152 -25.31 21.30 -8.60
N VAL A 153 -24.30 21.27 -9.47
CA VAL A 153 -24.05 22.33 -10.45
C VAL A 153 -24.99 22.14 -11.63
N ALA A 154 -25.88 23.09 -11.85
CA ALA A 154 -26.82 23.10 -12.98
C ALA A 154 -26.57 24.34 -13.84
N ALA A 155 -26.44 24.13 -15.15
CA ALA A 155 -26.17 25.21 -16.12
C ALA A 155 -24.98 26.12 -15.74
N GLY A 156 -23.92 25.54 -15.15
CA GLY A 156 -22.73 26.27 -14.71
C GLY A 156 -22.93 27.10 -13.44
N THR A 157 -23.98 26.85 -12.66
CA THR A 157 -24.27 27.57 -11.43
C THR A 157 -24.69 26.65 -10.29
N ALA A 158 -24.43 27.09 -9.06
CA ALA A 158 -24.96 26.48 -7.84
C ALA A 158 -25.29 27.60 -6.84
N ALA A 159 -26.41 27.47 -6.13
CA ALA A 159 -26.86 28.49 -5.19
C ALA A 159 -27.53 27.85 -3.97
N THR A 160 -27.40 28.51 -2.83
CA THR A 160 -28.13 28.17 -1.61
C THR A 160 -28.23 29.39 -0.68
N SER A 161 -28.74 29.21 0.53
CA SER A 161 -28.76 30.24 1.57
C SER A 161 -28.40 29.69 2.95
N PHE A 162 -27.78 30.53 3.77
CA PHE A 162 -27.47 30.24 5.17
C PHE A 162 -28.26 31.14 6.10
N ASN A 163 -28.64 30.64 7.27
CA ASN A 163 -29.08 31.52 8.34
C ASN A 163 -27.88 32.34 8.83
N ALA A 164 -28.09 33.65 9.01
CA ALA A 164 -27.08 34.54 9.54
C ALA A 164 -26.69 34.08 10.97
N PRO A 165 -25.38 33.92 11.25
CA PRO A 165 -24.92 33.54 12.58
C PRO A 165 -25.15 34.67 13.59
N ALA A 166 -24.75 34.46 14.84
CA ALA A 166 -24.77 35.51 15.85
C ALA A 166 -23.94 36.74 15.44
N VAL A 167 -24.18 37.86 16.12
CA VAL A 167 -23.42 39.10 15.93
C VAL A 167 -21.92 38.82 16.10
N GLY A 168 -21.12 39.31 15.15
CA GLY A 168 -19.68 39.06 15.14
C GLY A 168 -19.00 39.54 13.85
N THR A 169 -17.69 39.33 13.78
CA THR A 169 -16.85 39.82 12.68
C THR A 169 -15.99 38.70 12.09
N GLY A 170 -15.52 38.93 10.85
CA GLY A 170 -14.58 38.02 10.20
C GLY A 170 -15.18 36.75 9.61
N TYR A 171 -16.51 36.65 9.52
CA TYR A 171 -17.18 35.51 8.88
C TYR A 171 -16.79 35.38 7.41
N ARG A 172 -16.72 34.15 6.92
CA ARG A 172 -16.40 33.84 5.52
C ARG A 172 -17.27 32.71 5.00
N ILE A 173 -17.62 32.78 3.73
CA ILE A 173 -18.22 31.67 2.98
C ILE A 173 -17.12 30.99 2.18
N ARG A 174 -17.06 29.67 2.24
CA ARG A 174 -16.19 28.85 1.40
C ARG A 174 -17.04 27.96 0.51
N VAL A 175 -16.65 27.87 -0.75
CA VAL A 175 -17.25 26.96 -1.74
C VAL A 175 -16.15 26.10 -2.32
N GLU A 176 -16.37 24.79 -2.37
CA GLU A 176 -15.39 23.81 -2.86
C GLU A 176 -16.05 22.72 -3.70
N ASP A 177 -15.30 22.14 -4.63
CA ASP A 177 -15.70 20.93 -5.35
C ASP A 177 -15.78 19.75 -4.37
N VAL A 178 -16.90 19.02 -4.42
CA VAL A 178 -17.13 17.85 -3.56
C VAL A 178 -16.16 16.70 -3.89
N ALA A 179 -15.78 16.55 -5.16
CA ALA A 179 -14.88 15.51 -5.61
C ALA A 179 -13.40 15.87 -5.39
N ASP A 180 -13.08 17.17 -5.36
CA ASP A 180 -11.71 17.69 -5.25
C ASP A 180 -11.66 18.99 -4.43
N PRO A 181 -11.57 18.89 -3.08
CA PRO A 181 -11.59 20.06 -2.19
C PRO A 181 -10.43 21.04 -2.37
N ALA A 182 -9.42 20.71 -3.19
CA ALA A 182 -8.36 21.64 -3.57
C ALA A 182 -8.86 22.73 -4.53
N VAL A 183 -9.93 22.45 -5.28
CA VAL A 183 -10.64 23.45 -6.09
C VAL A 183 -11.66 24.16 -5.20
N ALA A 184 -11.26 25.28 -4.61
CA ALA A 184 -12.09 26.03 -3.68
C ALA A 184 -11.89 27.55 -3.79
N VAL A 185 -12.90 28.29 -3.37
CA VAL A 185 -12.87 29.75 -3.24
C VAL A 185 -13.44 30.18 -1.88
N VAL A 186 -12.88 31.23 -1.31
CA VAL A 186 -13.32 31.81 -0.05
C VAL A 186 -13.70 33.27 -0.28
N SER A 187 -14.83 33.70 0.29
CA SER A 187 -15.26 35.08 0.24
C SER A 187 -14.30 36.00 0.98
N ARG A 188 -14.40 37.31 0.69
CA ARG A 188 -13.96 38.34 1.63
C ARG A 188 -14.65 38.15 2.99
N SER A 189 -14.02 38.64 4.05
CA SER A 189 -14.65 38.67 5.37
C SER A 189 -15.85 39.61 5.38
N PHE A 190 -16.89 39.22 6.12
CA PHE A 190 -18.05 40.06 6.40
C PHE A 190 -18.41 40.04 7.88
N ASN A 191 -19.23 41.00 8.29
CA ASN A 191 -19.68 41.16 9.66
C ASN A 191 -21.18 40.90 9.74
N VAL A 192 -21.62 40.44 10.90
CA VAL A 192 -23.03 40.30 11.24
C VAL A 192 -23.34 41.26 12.38
N GLY A 193 -24.27 42.19 12.14
CA GLY A 193 -24.70 43.20 13.10
C GLY A 193 -26.03 42.84 13.78
N PRO A 194 -26.36 43.50 14.91
CA PRO A 194 -27.68 43.39 15.54
C PRO A 194 -28.76 44.02 14.66
N ASP A 195 -30.02 43.62 14.88
CA ASP A 195 -31.16 44.29 14.28
C ASP A 195 -31.48 45.58 15.04
N LEU A 196 -31.07 46.71 14.46
CA LEU A 196 -31.29 48.03 15.05
C LEU A 196 -32.77 48.44 15.04
N GLN A 197 -33.62 47.87 14.17
CA GLN A 197 -35.06 48.17 14.18
C GLN A 197 -35.75 47.57 15.40
N LEU A 198 -35.41 46.33 15.77
CA LEU A 198 -35.86 45.70 17.02
C LEU A 198 -35.45 46.52 18.24
N MET A 199 -34.19 46.99 18.28
CA MET A 199 -33.70 47.84 19.38
C MET A 199 -34.47 49.17 19.49
N LEU A 200 -34.82 49.78 18.35
CA LEU A 200 -35.59 51.03 18.32
C LEU A 200 -37.07 50.82 18.70
N GLN A 201 -37.64 49.65 18.38
CA GLN A 201 -39.02 49.32 18.69
C GLN A 201 -39.22 49.01 20.19
N GLU A 202 -38.27 48.35 20.85
CA GLU A 202 -38.28 48.18 22.31
C GLU A 202 -38.22 49.53 23.06
N SER A 203 -37.60 50.54 22.45
CA SER A 203 -37.38 51.86 23.06
C SER A 203 -38.24 52.98 22.46
N ASP A 204 -39.39 52.63 21.87
CA ASP A 204 -40.42 53.57 21.40
C ASP A 204 -39.87 54.67 20.46
N GLY A 205 -39.01 54.28 19.51
CA GLY A 205 -38.47 55.17 18.47
C GLY A 205 -37.33 56.09 18.91
N LYS A 206 -36.77 55.92 20.13
CA LYS A 206 -35.61 56.68 20.58
C LYS A 206 -34.31 55.94 20.28
N LEU A 207 -33.34 56.64 19.69
CA LEU A 207 -31.98 56.12 19.54
C LEU A 207 -31.35 55.97 20.93
N LEU A 208 -30.84 54.78 21.24
CA LEU A 208 -30.14 54.49 22.49
C LEU A 208 -28.61 54.49 22.28
N SER A 209 -27.87 54.86 23.31
CA SER A 209 -26.44 54.59 23.42
C SER A 209 -26.21 53.08 23.62
N GLU A 210 -24.97 52.63 23.41
CA GLU A 210 -24.56 51.25 23.68
C GLU A 210 -24.80 50.83 25.15
N SER A 211 -24.90 51.81 26.07
CA SER A 211 -25.27 51.62 27.48
C SER A 211 -26.79 51.62 27.74
N GLY A 212 -27.63 51.60 26.71
CA GLY A 212 -29.10 51.56 26.81
C GLY A 212 -29.73 52.88 27.27
N SER A 213 -28.97 53.97 27.33
CA SER A 213 -29.49 55.30 27.69
C SER A 213 -29.98 56.02 26.43
N PRO A 214 -31.09 56.78 26.46
CA PRO A 214 -31.52 57.55 25.30
C PRO A 214 -30.45 58.56 24.90
N LEU A 215 -30.05 58.54 23.62
CA LEU A 215 -29.19 59.55 23.03
C LEU A 215 -29.96 60.88 23.07
N LYS A 216 -29.43 61.85 23.83
CA LYS A 216 -29.95 63.21 23.81
C LYS A 216 -29.74 63.79 22.41
N GLN A 217 -30.82 64.12 21.72
CA GLN A 217 -30.81 65.06 20.59
C GLN A 217 -30.66 66.48 21.11
#